data_AF-A0AAD6ZBK5-F1
#
_entry.id   AF-A0AAD6ZBK5-F1
#
_cell.length_a   1.000
_cell.length_b   1.000
_cell.length_c   1.000
_cell.angle_alpha   90.00
_cell.angle_beta   90.00
_cell.angle_gamma   90.00
#
_symmetry.space_group_name_H-M   'P 1'
#
loop_
_entity.id
_entity.type
_entity.pdbx_description
1 polymer ?
#
loop_
_entity_poly.entity_id
_entity_poly.type
_entity_poly.pdbx_seq_one_letter_code
_entity_poly.pdbx_strand_id
1 'polypeptide(L)'
;MPGSNLTYLPPRASFEDLPVEMYGEVASHTPTLDLIQLSRTSRVLFDCLAGPSSRPFWKRRVSELKGLPPCPAGMGEYHYLALVLLRACQRCSTGKVGTIDWDFKLRLCQPCWRRVLTEMRDIIAIRPQTSHSPAVCVTADLVAIKYHLAKMTSGEQFEFIEQRKALMHACICRTWDKEFYAPIREQRIPLIRAKLEALGWRDELIMLGNDFNQYGLVSDPVELTDSEWESLRPALEAYLLMESAKRTAKRPHKMKERHDHVNRWSEVHTKKIFCVDCPKSTRRFAVEGLRRHKRAK
;
A
#
# COMPACT_ATOMS: atom_id res chain seq x y z
N MET A 1 -18.55 38.27 -54.18
CA MET A 1 -17.42 38.36 -53.23
C MET A 1 -17.97 38.31 -51.81
N PRO A 2 -17.91 37.19 -51.08
CA PRO A 2 -18.09 37.20 -49.64
C PRO A 2 -16.73 37.11 -48.95
N GLY A 3 -16.41 38.13 -48.15
CA GLY A 3 -15.22 38.19 -47.32
C GLY A 3 -15.27 37.12 -46.23
N SER A 4 -14.28 36.24 -46.23
CA SER A 4 -14.01 35.32 -45.13
C SER A 4 -13.45 36.11 -43.95
N ASN A 5 -14.29 36.33 -42.93
CA ASN A 5 -13.84 36.68 -41.58
C ASN A 5 -13.04 35.49 -41.02
N LEU A 6 -11.74 35.47 -41.29
CA LEU A 6 -10.78 34.67 -40.54
C LEU A 6 -10.68 35.29 -39.15
N THR A 7 -11.36 34.69 -38.17
CA THR A 7 -11.13 34.96 -36.76
C THR A 7 -9.66 34.67 -36.46
N TYR A 8 -8.86 35.71 -36.29
CA TYR A 8 -7.50 35.61 -35.78
C TYR A 8 -7.56 35.02 -34.38
N LEU A 9 -7.22 33.73 -34.25
CA LEU A 9 -6.93 33.13 -32.97
C LEU A 9 -5.46 33.48 -32.67
N PRO A 10 -5.16 34.33 -31.67
CA PRO A 10 -3.77 34.58 -31.31
C PRO A 10 -3.08 33.25 -30.98
N PRO A 11 -1.78 33.10 -31.29
CA PRO A 11 -1.03 31.90 -30.93
C PRO A 11 -1.20 31.65 -29.43
N ARG A 12 -1.71 30.47 -29.07
CA ARG A 12 -1.70 30.07 -27.67
C ARG A 12 -0.24 29.88 -27.30
N ALA A 13 0.29 30.75 -26.45
CA ALA A 13 1.58 30.52 -25.83
C ALA A 13 1.53 29.16 -25.13
N SER A 14 2.52 28.30 -25.36
CA SER A 14 2.67 27.06 -24.63
C SER A 14 2.86 27.42 -23.16
N PHE A 15 2.40 26.55 -22.24
CA PHE A 15 2.74 26.71 -20.83
C PHE A 15 4.27 26.76 -20.64
N GLU A 16 5.02 26.15 -21.56
CA GLU A 16 6.48 26.07 -21.64
C GLU A 16 7.14 27.42 -21.99
N ASP A 17 6.38 28.38 -22.55
CA ASP A 17 6.88 29.70 -22.92
C ASP A 17 6.82 30.70 -21.75
N LEU A 18 6.26 30.29 -20.59
CA LEU A 18 6.21 31.15 -19.41
C LEU A 18 7.60 31.29 -18.75
N PRO A 19 7.92 32.46 -18.17
CA PRO A 19 9.11 32.63 -17.34
C PRO A 19 9.10 31.74 -16.09
N VAL A 20 10.27 31.30 -15.64
CA VAL A 20 10.44 30.36 -14.51
C VAL A 20 9.77 30.86 -13.22
N GLU A 21 9.71 32.18 -13.06
CA GLU A 21 9.13 32.89 -11.91
C GLU A 21 7.61 32.73 -11.84
N MET A 22 6.93 32.68 -12.99
CA MET A 22 5.47 32.54 -13.06
C MET A 22 5.02 31.14 -12.64
N TYR A 23 5.82 30.11 -12.90
CA TYR A 23 5.54 28.77 -12.37
C TYR A 23 5.65 28.74 -10.86
N GLY A 24 6.59 29.50 -10.27
CA GLY A 24 6.75 29.61 -8.82
C GLY A 24 5.53 30.24 -8.15
N GLU A 25 4.99 31.31 -8.73
CA GLU A 25 3.80 31.99 -8.21
C GLU A 25 2.56 31.09 -8.30
N VAL A 26 2.27 30.53 -9.48
CA VAL A 26 1.13 29.60 -9.65
C VAL A 26 1.29 28.38 -8.73
N ALA A 27 2.52 27.86 -8.61
CA ALA A 27 2.79 26.76 -7.70
C ALA A 27 2.61 27.14 -6.23
N SER A 28 2.79 28.40 -5.82
CA SER A 28 2.54 28.82 -4.44
C SER A 28 1.06 28.74 -4.05
N HIS A 29 0.16 28.98 -5.00
CA HIS A 29 -1.30 28.90 -4.81
C HIS A 29 -1.88 27.51 -5.05
N THR A 30 -1.07 26.55 -5.49
CA THR A 30 -1.53 25.19 -5.82
C THR A 30 -1.23 24.23 -4.65
N PRO A 31 -2.16 23.35 -4.26
CA PRO A 31 -1.90 22.32 -3.25
C PRO A 31 -0.69 21.46 -3.61
N THR A 32 0.11 21.09 -2.60
CA THR A 32 1.36 20.32 -2.77
C THR A 32 1.14 19.02 -3.54
N LEU A 33 0.04 18.30 -3.26
CA LEU A 33 -0.30 17.05 -3.95
C LEU A 33 -0.55 17.29 -5.46
N ASP A 34 -1.26 18.37 -5.80
CA ASP A 34 -1.63 18.66 -7.19
C ASP A 34 -0.39 19.03 -8.01
N LEU A 35 0.57 19.75 -7.43
CA LEU A 35 1.85 20.02 -8.08
C LEU A 35 2.65 18.74 -8.35
N ILE A 36 2.65 17.82 -7.40
CA ILE A 36 3.29 16.51 -7.54
C ILE A 36 2.56 15.66 -8.59
N GLN A 37 1.25 15.81 -8.75
CA GLN A 37 0.51 15.15 -9.83
C GLN A 37 0.81 15.80 -11.18
N LEU A 38 0.87 17.13 -11.23
CA LEU A 38 1.15 17.93 -12.42
C LEU A 38 2.53 17.64 -12.98
N SER A 39 3.56 17.55 -12.14
CA SER A 39 4.91 17.14 -12.55
C SER A 39 4.98 15.75 -13.16
N ARG A 40 3.94 14.91 -13.01
CA ARG A 40 3.90 13.55 -13.57
C ARG A 40 3.19 13.49 -14.93
N THR A 41 2.60 14.58 -15.40
CA THR A 41 1.89 14.62 -16.69
C THR A 41 2.79 15.06 -17.85
N SER A 42 3.85 15.82 -17.58
CA SER A 42 4.81 16.28 -18.59
C SER A 42 6.24 16.20 -18.07
N ARG A 43 7.17 15.86 -18.96
CA ARG A 43 8.59 15.87 -18.63
C ARG A 43 9.12 17.29 -18.37
N VAL A 44 8.63 18.27 -19.12
CA VAL A 44 9.01 19.68 -18.92
C VAL A 44 8.58 20.14 -17.53
N LEU A 45 7.32 19.86 -17.16
CA LEU A 45 6.81 20.13 -15.82
C LEU A 45 7.60 19.41 -14.73
N PHE A 46 7.99 18.17 -14.97
CA PHE A 46 8.86 17.43 -14.06
C PHE A 46 10.20 18.11 -13.88
N ASP A 47 10.88 18.50 -14.95
CA ASP A 47 12.22 19.09 -14.87
C ASP A 47 12.17 20.47 -14.19
N CYS A 48 11.10 21.26 -14.42
CA CYS A 48 10.86 22.52 -13.71
C CYS A 48 10.53 22.31 -12.23
N LEU A 49 9.60 21.41 -11.91
CA LEU A 49 9.08 21.23 -10.56
C LEU A 49 9.97 20.35 -9.70
N ALA A 50 10.61 19.29 -10.21
CA ALA A 50 11.44 18.37 -9.43
C ALA A 50 12.95 18.62 -9.55
N GLY A 51 13.35 19.62 -10.34
CA GLY A 51 14.75 19.97 -10.57
C GLY A 51 15.48 20.58 -9.35
N PRO A 52 16.80 20.76 -9.42
CA PRO A 52 17.58 21.31 -8.31
C PRO A 52 17.17 22.75 -7.90
N SER A 53 16.73 23.56 -8.87
CA SER A 53 16.33 24.95 -8.68
C SER A 53 15.06 25.10 -7.83
N SER A 54 14.18 24.10 -7.81
CA SER A 54 12.94 24.11 -7.04
C SER A 54 13.10 23.59 -5.60
N ARG A 55 14.29 23.12 -5.20
CA ARG A 55 14.53 22.60 -3.84
C ARG A 55 14.10 23.56 -2.72
N PRO A 56 14.42 24.88 -2.76
CA PRO A 56 13.97 25.80 -1.72
C PRO A 56 12.44 25.88 -1.60
N PHE A 57 11.73 25.80 -2.72
CA PHE A 57 10.27 25.75 -2.76
C PHE A 57 9.75 24.50 -2.04
N TRP A 58 10.29 23.32 -2.33
CA TRP A 58 9.86 22.08 -1.66
C TRP A 58 10.25 22.01 -0.19
N LYS A 59 11.39 22.56 0.20
CA LYS A 59 11.76 22.71 1.62
C LYS A 59 10.70 23.49 2.39
N ARG A 60 10.20 24.58 1.81
CA ARG A 60 9.09 25.35 2.40
C ARG A 60 7.82 24.51 2.51
N ARG A 61 7.44 23.79 1.45
CA ARG A 61 6.28 22.89 1.46
C ARG A 61 6.38 21.77 2.52
N VAL A 62 7.57 21.21 2.74
CA VAL A 62 7.82 20.24 3.83
C VAL A 62 7.55 20.89 5.19
N SER A 63 8.00 22.12 5.41
CA SER A 63 7.79 22.82 6.69
C SER A 63 6.33 23.25 6.94
N GLU A 64 5.52 23.39 5.90
CA GLU A 64 4.08 23.68 5.99
C GLU A 64 3.27 22.47 6.47
N LEU A 65 3.77 21.24 6.25
CA LEU A 65 3.10 20.03 6.72
C LEU A 65 3.33 19.84 8.21
N LYS A 66 2.27 20.08 8.99
CA LYS A 66 2.29 20.03 10.45
C LYS A 66 2.87 18.71 10.97
N GLY A 67 3.94 18.82 11.74
CA GLY A 67 4.61 17.71 12.42
C GLY A 67 5.42 16.78 11.50
N LEU A 68 5.42 16.98 10.18
CA LEU A 68 6.12 16.10 9.26
C LEU A 68 7.62 16.08 9.59
N PRO A 69 8.25 14.91 9.76
CA PRO A 69 9.67 14.83 10.06
C PRO A 69 10.50 15.44 8.92
N PRO A 70 11.70 15.95 9.20
CA PRO A 70 12.55 16.52 8.16
C PRO A 70 12.85 15.50 7.06
N CYS A 71 13.09 15.99 5.84
CA CYS A 71 13.45 15.14 4.70
C CYS A 71 14.70 14.30 5.05
N PRO A 72 14.67 12.97 4.84
CA PRO A 72 15.80 12.12 5.18
C PRO A 72 17.02 12.43 4.31
N ALA A 73 18.21 12.18 4.86
CA ALA A 73 19.44 12.24 4.09
C ALA A 73 19.37 11.32 2.86
N GLY A 74 19.93 11.79 1.74
CA GLY A 74 19.92 11.08 0.44
C GLY A 74 18.59 11.15 -0.33
N MET A 75 17.55 11.79 0.21
CA MET A 75 16.27 12.00 -0.49
C MET A 75 16.06 13.50 -0.74
N GLY A 76 15.54 13.83 -1.92
CA GLY A 76 15.10 15.20 -2.21
C GLY A 76 13.69 15.48 -1.66
N GLU A 77 13.42 16.72 -1.29
CA GLU A 77 12.17 17.15 -0.65
C GLU A 77 10.94 16.89 -1.52
N TYR A 78 11.06 17.09 -2.84
CA TYR A 78 10.03 16.69 -3.80
C TYR A 78 9.70 15.19 -3.70
N HIS A 79 10.72 14.34 -3.69
CA HIS A 79 10.54 12.88 -3.62
C HIS A 79 9.99 12.44 -2.27
N TYR A 80 10.37 13.15 -1.20
CA TYR A 80 9.85 12.92 0.14
C TYR A 80 8.37 13.27 0.25
N LEU A 81 7.97 14.44 -0.24
CA LEU A 81 6.56 14.84 -0.31
C LEU A 81 5.76 13.94 -1.25
N ALA A 82 6.36 13.50 -2.36
CA ALA A 82 5.75 12.51 -3.25
C ALA A 82 5.49 11.19 -2.49
N LEU A 83 6.45 10.68 -1.70
CA LEU A 83 6.26 9.47 -0.90
C LEU A 83 5.10 9.62 0.11
N VAL A 84 5.06 10.78 0.80
CA VAL A 84 4.06 11.11 1.82
C VAL A 84 2.66 11.26 1.22
N LEU A 85 2.53 12.09 0.19
CA LEU A 85 1.24 12.57 -0.33
C LEU A 85 0.69 11.73 -1.48
N LEU A 86 1.51 11.20 -2.39
CA LEU A 86 1.00 10.36 -3.48
C LEU A 86 0.58 8.99 -2.94
N ARG A 87 -0.62 8.58 -3.30
CA ARG A 87 -1.18 7.23 -3.06
C ARG A 87 -0.94 6.29 -4.23
N ALA A 88 0.16 6.48 -4.95
CA ALA A 88 0.49 5.69 -6.13
C ALA A 88 1.71 4.81 -5.85
N CYS A 89 1.73 3.63 -6.48
CA CYS A 89 2.93 2.82 -6.54
C CYS A 89 4.04 3.63 -7.23
N GLN A 90 5.19 3.80 -6.58
CA GLN A 90 6.33 4.53 -7.16
C GLN A 90 6.87 3.87 -8.44
N ARG A 91 6.72 2.55 -8.58
CA ARG A 91 7.24 1.79 -9.73
C ARG A 91 6.27 1.75 -10.91
N CYS A 92 5.01 1.38 -10.68
CA CYS A 92 4.03 1.21 -11.76
C CYS A 92 2.96 2.31 -11.83
N SER A 93 3.03 3.31 -10.96
CA SER A 93 2.11 4.46 -10.91
C SER A 93 0.65 4.12 -10.67
N THR A 94 0.30 2.85 -10.43
CA THR A 94 -1.06 2.45 -10.07
C THR A 94 -1.44 3.07 -8.74
N GLY A 95 -2.57 3.77 -8.70
CA GLY A 95 -3.11 4.37 -7.49
C GLY A 95 -3.55 3.34 -6.44
N LYS A 96 -3.99 3.84 -5.28
CA LYS A 96 -4.60 3.08 -4.17
C LYS A 96 -3.62 2.25 -3.33
N VAL A 97 -2.33 2.60 -3.32
CA VAL A 97 -1.36 2.02 -2.38
C VAL A 97 -1.36 2.88 -1.12
N GLY A 98 -1.95 2.37 -0.03
CA GLY A 98 -2.15 3.12 1.20
C GLY A 98 -0.91 3.23 2.11
N THR A 99 -0.06 2.21 2.13
CA THR A 99 1.03 2.11 3.11
C THR A 99 2.38 2.55 2.56
N ILE A 100 3.09 3.34 3.37
CA ILE A 100 4.51 3.66 3.18
C ILE A 100 5.31 2.66 3.99
N ASP A 101 6.35 2.10 3.37
CA ASP A 101 7.43 1.44 4.07
C ASP A 101 8.49 2.48 4.41
N TRP A 102 8.53 2.92 5.67
CA TRP A 102 9.43 3.97 6.12
C TRP A 102 10.89 3.51 6.24
N ASP A 103 11.14 2.20 6.40
CA ASP A 103 12.50 1.67 6.48
C ASP A 103 13.16 1.73 5.10
N PHE A 104 12.42 1.35 4.04
CA PHE A 104 12.90 1.42 2.67
C PHE A 104 12.59 2.75 1.97
N LYS A 105 11.78 3.62 2.57
CA LYS A 105 11.27 4.87 1.99
C LYS A 105 10.51 4.63 0.68
N LEU A 106 9.73 3.55 0.65
CA LEU A 106 9.04 3.05 -0.54
C LEU A 106 7.52 2.98 -0.36
N ARG A 107 6.81 3.23 -1.45
CA ARG A 107 5.37 2.96 -1.58
C ARG A 107 5.15 2.14 -2.84
N LEU A 108 4.96 0.83 -2.68
CA LEU A 108 4.78 -0.10 -3.80
C LEU A 108 3.51 -0.92 -3.65
N CYS A 109 2.85 -1.20 -4.78
CA CYS A 109 1.77 -2.18 -4.79
C CYS A 109 2.33 -3.59 -4.57
N GLN A 110 1.51 -4.50 -4.04
CA GLN A 110 1.90 -5.90 -3.78
C GLN A 110 2.61 -6.59 -4.97
N PRO A 111 2.15 -6.45 -6.24
CA PRO A 111 2.88 -6.99 -7.38
C PRO A 111 4.29 -6.42 -7.56
N CYS A 112 4.47 -5.11 -7.38
CA CYS A 112 5.78 -4.47 -7.50
C CYS A 112 6.69 -4.86 -6.34
N TRP A 113 6.16 -4.97 -5.12
CA TRP A 113 6.89 -5.49 -3.97
C TRP A 113 7.44 -6.89 -4.22
N ARG A 114 6.61 -7.81 -4.75
CA ARG A 114 7.07 -9.15 -5.09
C ARG A 114 8.21 -9.15 -6.10
N ARG A 115 8.16 -8.29 -7.12
CA ARG A 115 9.24 -8.16 -8.10
C ARG A 115 10.54 -7.68 -7.48
N VAL A 116 10.46 -6.63 -6.67
CA VAL A 116 11.61 -6.10 -5.92
C VAL A 116 12.21 -7.16 -4.99
N LEU A 117 11.39 -7.91 -4.26
CA LEU A 117 11.86 -9.00 -3.38
C LEU A 117 12.45 -10.19 -4.16
N THR A 118 11.94 -10.51 -5.35
CA THR A 118 12.50 -11.58 -6.20
C THR A 118 13.78 -11.17 -6.92
N GLU A 119 13.98 -9.86 -7.14
CA GLU A 119 15.23 -9.24 -7.62
C GLU A 119 16.25 -9.13 -6.46
N MET A 120 15.78 -8.90 -5.22
CA MET A 120 16.57 -8.79 -3.97
C MET A 120 16.61 -10.11 -3.16
N ARG A 121 16.87 -11.27 -3.81
CA ARG A 121 16.96 -12.56 -3.10
C ARG A 121 18.04 -12.61 -2.01
N ASP A 122 18.93 -11.63 -1.95
CA ASP A 122 20.00 -11.53 -0.95
C ASP A 122 19.65 -10.66 0.29
N ILE A 123 18.46 -10.05 0.39
CA ILE A 123 18.10 -9.11 1.48
C ILE A 123 16.93 -9.62 2.36
N ILE A 124 16.55 -10.89 2.23
CA ILE A 124 15.46 -11.49 3.07
C ILE A 124 15.89 -11.64 4.55
N ALA A 125 17.17 -11.46 4.89
CA ALA A 125 17.67 -11.51 6.26
C ALA A 125 17.51 -10.21 7.08
N ILE A 126 17.13 -9.07 6.48
CA ILE A 126 17.15 -7.76 7.19
C ILE A 126 15.78 -7.36 7.74
N ARG A 127 14.69 -8.06 7.40
CA ARG A 127 13.35 -7.68 7.88
C ARG A 127 13.28 -7.87 9.40
N PRO A 128 13.19 -6.79 10.21
CA PRO A 128 12.91 -6.96 11.63
C PRO A 128 11.48 -7.45 11.73
N GLN A 129 11.26 -8.59 12.36
CA GLN A 129 9.92 -9.16 12.58
C GLN A 129 9.07 -8.36 13.58
N THR A 130 9.43 -7.11 13.89
CA THR A 130 8.77 -6.30 14.90
C THR A 130 8.02 -5.12 14.27
N SER A 131 6.98 -5.45 13.49
CA SER A 131 5.75 -4.68 13.69
C SER A 131 5.37 -4.86 15.17
N HIS A 132 4.87 -3.81 15.82
CA HIS A 132 4.38 -3.80 17.22
C HIS A 132 5.42 -3.50 18.34
N SER A 133 6.08 -2.34 18.32
CA SER A 133 6.05 -1.38 19.46
C SER A 133 6.97 -0.15 19.23
N PRO A 134 6.47 1.10 19.28
CA PRO A 134 7.29 2.31 19.06
C PRO A 134 8.18 2.74 20.23
N ALA A 135 7.93 2.27 21.46
CA ALA A 135 8.54 2.86 22.66
C ALA A 135 9.89 2.24 23.08
N VAL A 136 10.25 1.05 22.57
CA VAL A 136 11.43 0.29 23.04
C VAL A 136 12.72 0.69 22.31
N CYS A 137 12.63 1.25 21.10
CA CYS A 137 13.80 1.56 20.27
C CYS A 137 14.60 2.80 20.71
N VAL A 138 14.07 3.67 21.59
CA VAL A 138 14.70 4.97 21.86
C VAL A 138 15.71 4.92 23.03
N THR A 139 15.50 4.07 24.04
CA THR A 139 16.29 4.12 25.28
C THR A 139 17.41 3.09 25.37
N ALA A 140 17.15 1.83 24.98
CA ALA A 140 18.16 0.77 24.99
C ALA A 140 19.24 0.99 23.91
N ASP A 141 18.84 1.52 22.75
CA ASP A 141 19.74 1.74 21.63
C ASP A 141 20.72 2.88 21.88
N LEU A 142 20.38 3.95 22.60
CA LEU A 142 21.32 5.06 22.84
C LEU A 142 22.53 4.65 23.70
N VAL A 143 22.33 3.76 24.69
CA VAL A 143 23.42 3.24 25.52
C VAL A 143 24.28 2.25 24.74
N ALA A 144 23.65 1.35 23.98
CA ALA A 144 24.35 0.42 23.10
C ALA A 144 25.12 1.14 21.98
N ILE A 145 24.55 2.18 21.39
CA ILE A 145 25.18 3.03 20.36
C ILE A 145 26.43 3.70 20.93
N LYS A 146 26.35 4.33 22.11
CA LYS A 146 27.52 4.94 22.76
C LYS A 146 28.63 3.91 23.05
N TYR A 147 28.25 2.71 23.47
CA TYR A 147 29.18 1.63 23.76
C TYR A 147 29.88 1.08 22.50
N HIS A 148 29.13 0.89 21.40
CA HIS A 148 29.69 0.37 20.16
C HIS A 148 30.52 1.42 19.40
N LEU A 149 30.11 2.69 19.42
CA LEU A 149 30.89 3.79 18.83
C LEU A 149 32.27 3.94 19.48
N ALA A 150 32.38 3.73 20.79
CA ALA A 150 33.65 3.83 21.51
C ALA A 150 34.68 2.75 21.11
N LYS A 151 34.28 1.72 20.35
CA LYS A 151 35.13 0.58 19.96
C LYS A 151 35.47 0.52 18.48
N MET A 152 34.96 1.44 17.66
CA MET A 152 35.08 1.43 16.21
C MET A 152 36.07 2.48 15.71
N THR A 153 36.66 2.29 14.53
CA THR A 153 37.45 3.34 13.85
C THR A 153 36.54 4.44 13.30
N SER A 154 37.08 5.64 13.03
CA SER A 154 36.27 6.79 12.58
C SER A 154 35.47 6.54 11.29
N GLY A 155 35.96 5.67 10.39
CA GLY A 155 35.24 5.27 9.18
C GLY A 155 34.06 4.33 9.46
N GLU A 156 34.25 3.33 10.32
CA GLU A 156 33.21 2.39 10.75
C GLU A 156 32.13 3.08 11.60
N GLN A 157 32.53 4.05 12.42
CA GLN A 157 31.60 4.89 13.17
C GLN A 157 30.69 5.70 12.24
N PHE A 158 31.23 6.27 11.16
CA PHE A 158 30.43 7.04 10.20
C PHE A 158 29.37 6.17 9.54
N GLU A 159 29.74 4.99 9.06
CA GLU A 159 28.82 4.05 8.42
C GLU A 159 27.77 3.52 9.41
N PHE A 160 28.18 3.20 10.65
CA PHE A 160 27.28 2.78 11.72
C PHE A 160 26.28 3.89 12.12
N ILE A 161 26.73 5.14 12.20
CA ILE A 161 25.88 6.30 12.50
C ILE A 161 24.90 6.54 11.37
N GLU A 162 25.36 6.50 10.11
CA GLU A 162 24.49 6.71 8.94
C GLU A 162 23.41 5.62 8.83
N GLN A 163 23.77 4.34 9.02
CA GLN A 163 22.80 3.25 9.05
C GLN A 163 21.74 3.44 10.15
N ARG A 164 22.14 3.88 11.35
CA ARG A 164 21.18 4.08 12.46
C ARG A 164 20.40 5.38 12.37
N LYS A 165 20.93 6.43 11.75
CA LYS A 165 20.15 7.65 11.41
C LYS A 165 18.98 7.31 10.49
N ALA A 166 19.17 6.41 9.52
CA ALA A 166 18.08 5.95 8.67
C ALA A 166 16.99 5.21 9.47
N LEU A 167 17.38 4.32 10.38
CA LEU A 167 16.45 3.63 11.29
C LEU A 167 15.72 4.59 12.24
N MET A 168 16.43 5.60 12.77
CA MET A 168 15.86 6.63 13.62
C MET A 168 14.85 7.49 12.85
N HIS A 169 15.17 7.89 11.61
CA HIS A 169 14.24 8.63 10.75
C HIS A 169 12.97 7.83 10.47
N ALA A 170 13.10 6.54 10.13
CA ALA A 170 11.96 5.66 9.91
C ALA A 170 11.08 5.53 11.17
N CYS A 171 11.69 5.48 12.36
CA CYS A 171 10.95 5.48 13.63
C CYS A 171 10.15 6.77 13.83
N ILE A 172 10.77 7.93 13.61
CA ILE A 172 10.10 9.23 13.76
C ILE A 172 8.95 9.36 12.76
N CYS A 173 9.14 8.92 11.51
CA CYS A 173 8.09 8.94 10.49
C CYS A 173 6.93 8.00 10.81
N ARG A 174 7.21 6.81 11.37
CA ARG A 174 6.17 5.91 11.86
C ARG A 174 5.36 6.54 12.99
N THR A 175 6.01 7.23 13.92
CA THR A 175 5.33 7.93 15.01
C THR A 175 4.45 9.04 14.45
N TRP A 176 4.97 9.86 13.55
CA TRP A 176 4.19 10.92 12.90
C TRP A 176 2.98 10.38 12.11
N ASP A 177 3.17 9.35 11.28
CA ASP A 177 2.06 8.74 10.51
C ASP A 177 0.99 8.15 11.43
N LYS A 178 1.39 7.64 12.60
CA LYS A 178 0.44 7.20 13.63
C LYS A 178 -0.29 8.38 14.27
N GLU A 179 0.41 9.41 14.72
CA GLU A 179 -0.22 10.52 15.45
C GLU A 179 -1.12 11.38 14.56
N PHE A 180 -0.73 11.61 13.30
CA PHE A 180 -1.44 12.56 12.42
C PHE A 180 -2.48 11.89 11.52
N TYR A 181 -2.17 10.71 10.97
CA TYR A 181 -3.05 10.07 10.00
C TYR A 181 -3.82 8.86 10.56
N ALA A 182 -3.35 8.19 11.63
CA ALA A 182 -4.11 7.09 12.21
C ALA A 182 -5.47 7.53 12.78
N PRO A 183 -5.62 8.67 13.51
CA PRO A 183 -6.91 9.07 14.04
C PRO A 183 -7.95 9.28 12.93
N ILE A 184 -7.53 9.90 11.82
CA ILE A 184 -8.41 10.11 10.66
C ILE A 184 -8.83 8.77 10.06
N ARG A 185 -7.89 7.83 9.89
CA ARG A 185 -8.18 6.47 9.39
C ARG A 185 -9.11 5.69 10.34
N GLU A 186 -8.86 5.77 11.64
CA GLU A 186 -9.63 5.07 12.69
C GLU A 186 -11.07 5.56 12.75
N GLN A 187 -11.34 6.84 12.52
CA GLN A 187 -12.70 7.38 12.43
C GLN A 187 -13.37 7.07 11.10
N ARG A 188 -12.62 7.13 9.98
CA ARG A 188 -13.16 6.99 8.63
C ARG A 188 -13.59 5.57 8.29
N ILE A 189 -12.78 4.55 8.65
CA ILE A 189 -13.05 3.14 8.35
C ILE A 189 -14.45 2.70 8.85
N PRO A 190 -14.82 2.89 10.13
CA PRO A 190 -16.14 2.47 10.62
C PRO A 190 -17.28 3.24 9.95
N LEU A 191 -17.10 4.53 9.63
CA LEU A 191 -18.11 5.31 8.91
C LEU A 191 -18.34 4.77 7.49
N ILE A 192 -17.27 4.51 6.73
CA ILE A 192 -17.36 3.92 5.40
C ILE A 192 -18.02 2.53 5.47
N ARG A 193 -17.63 1.70 6.44
CA ARG A 193 -18.24 0.38 6.64
C ARG A 193 -19.73 0.50 6.91
N ALA A 194 -20.15 1.37 7.83
CA ALA A 194 -21.56 1.57 8.15
C ALA A 194 -22.36 2.04 6.93
N LYS A 195 -21.85 3.02 6.15
CA LYS A 195 -22.52 3.48 4.92
C LYS A 195 -22.63 2.37 3.87
N LEU A 196 -21.60 1.54 3.68
CA LEU A 196 -21.65 0.40 2.75
C LEU A 196 -22.55 -0.74 3.24
N GLU A 197 -22.60 -1.00 4.55
CA GLU A 197 -23.51 -1.99 5.13
C GLU A 197 -24.98 -1.59 4.90
N ALA A 198 -25.31 -0.31 5.07
CA ALA A 198 -26.64 0.22 4.76
C ALA A 198 -27.02 0.04 3.27
N LEU A 199 -26.04 -0.06 2.39
CA LEU A 199 -26.21 -0.33 0.95
C LEU A 199 -26.20 -1.84 0.61
N GLY A 200 -26.13 -2.73 1.61
CA GLY A 200 -26.20 -4.18 1.43
C GLY A 200 -24.86 -4.89 1.25
N TRP A 201 -23.73 -4.22 1.47
CA TRP A 201 -22.39 -4.81 1.25
C TRP A 201 -21.82 -5.58 2.46
N ARG A 202 -22.60 -5.83 3.50
CA ARG A 202 -22.13 -6.42 4.76
C ARG A 202 -21.32 -7.70 4.57
N ASP A 203 -21.84 -8.66 3.80
CA ASP A 203 -21.17 -9.96 3.61
C ASP A 203 -19.83 -9.82 2.89
N GLU A 204 -19.75 -8.93 1.90
CA GLU A 204 -18.53 -8.66 1.16
C GLU A 204 -17.45 -8.05 2.07
N LEU A 205 -17.86 -7.13 2.96
CA LEU A 205 -16.98 -6.47 3.93
C LEU A 205 -16.44 -7.44 5.00
N ILE A 206 -17.26 -8.40 5.44
CA ILE A 206 -16.84 -9.48 6.35
C ILE A 206 -15.79 -10.35 5.66
N MET A 207 -16.06 -10.74 4.40
CA MET A 207 -15.18 -11.61 3.63
C MET A 207 -13.83 -10.97 3.31
N LEU A 208 -13.81 -9.66 3.04
CA LEU A 208 -12.57 -8.91 2.80
C LEU A 208 -11.80 -8.61 4.08
N GLY A 209 -12.48 -8.52 5.23
CA GLY A 209 -11.84 -8.32 6.53
C GLY A 209 -10.87 -7.14 6.52
N ASN A 210 -9.60 -7.39 6.87
CA ASN A 210 -8.57 -6.36 6.95
C ASN A 210 -8.09 -5.85 5.58
N ASP A 211 -8.26 -6.62 4.51
CA ASP A 211 -7.88 -6.18 3.15
C ASP A 211 -8.71 -4.97 2.71
N PHE A 212 -9.97 -4.90 3.15
CA PHE A 212 -10.82 -3.71 2.94
C PHE A 212 -10.27 -2.48 3.67
N ASN A 213 -9.82 -2.64 4.93
CA ASN A 213 -9.28 -1.53 5.73
C ASN A 213 -8.01 -0.94 5.10
N GLN A 214 -7.20 -1.80 4.46
CA GLN A 214 -5.96 -1.39 3.80
C GLN A 214 -6.15 -0.83 2.39
N TYR A 215 -7.36 -0.94 1.83
CA TYR A 215 -7.65 -0.42 0.50
C TYR A 215 -7.45 1.11 0.47
N GLY A 216 -6.73 1.61 -0.54
CA GLY A 216 -6.21 2.98 -0.52
C GLY A 216 -7.25 4.11 -0.49
N LEU A 217 -8.50 3.87 -0.92
CA LEU A 217 -9.61 4.82 -0.81
C LEU A 217 -10.25 4.84 0.58
N VAL A 218 -10.16 3.70 1.29
CA VAL A 218 -10.70 3.53 2.64
C VAL A 218 -9.73 4.07 3.68
N SER A 219 -8.44 3.80 3.50
CA SER A 219 -7.35 4.28 4.37
C SER A 219 -6.90 5.72 4.08
N ASP A 220 -7.70 6.49 3.34
CA ASP A 220 -7.43 7.89 3.04
C ASP A 220 -7.55 8.75 4.30
N PRO A 221 -6.52 9.50 4.75
CA PRO A 221 -6.66 10.43 5.85
C PRO A 221 -7.23 11.77 5.36
N VAL A 222 -8.32 11.70 4.59
CA VAL A 222 -9.20 12.82 4.28
C VAL A 222 -10.45 12.63 5.13
N GLU A 223 -10.98 13.71 5.69
CA GLU A 223 -12.23 13.65 6.43
C GLU A 223 -13.38 13.19 5.52
N LEU A 224 -14.25 12.33 6.04
CA LEU A 224 -15.38 11.83 5.27
C LEU A 224 -16.54 12.80 5.37
N THR A 225 -16.57 13.79 4.47
CA THR A 225 -17.76 14.63 4.26
C THR A 225 -18.79 13.92 3.39
N ASP A 226 -20.04 14.39 3.37
CA ASP A 226 -21.06 13.79 2.51
C ASP A 226 -20.75 13.97 1.02
N SER A 227 -20.20 15.12 0.62
CA SER A 227 -19.74 15.34 -0.76
C SER A 227 -18.61 14.38 -1.14
N GLU A 228 -17.69 14.13 -0.22
CA GLU A 228 -16.58 13.19 -0.44
C GLU A 228 -17.11 11.75 -0.53
N TRP A 229 -18.10 11.38 0.29
CA TRP A 229 -18.76 10.08 0.21
C TRP A 229 -19.40 9.83 -1.15
N GLU A 230 -20.13 10.80 -1.71
CA GLU A 230 -20.76 10.67 -3.03
C GLU A 230 -19.73 10.45 -4.15
N SER A 231 -18.55 11.10 -4.05
CA SER A 231 -17.44 10.90 -4.99
C SER A 231 -16.80 9.51 -4.87
N LEU A 232 -16.62 9.02 -3.65
CA LEU A 232 -15.92 7.76 -3.37
C LEU A 232 -16.77 6.52 -3.61
N ARG A 233 -18.07 6.61 -3.32
CA ARG A 233 -18.99 5.48 -3.32
C ARG A 233 -18.92 4.65 -4.62
N PRO A 234 -18.99 5.23 -5.83
CA PRO A 234 -18.93 4.45 -7.07
C PRO A 234 -17.65 3.64 -7.20
N ALA A 235 -16.51 4.20 -6.78
CA ALA A 235 -15.22 3.53 -6.86
C ALA A 235 -15.06 2.41 -5.81
N LEU A 236 -15.74 2.53 -4.67
CA LEU A 236 -15.81 1.48 -3.64
C LEU A 236 -16.73 0.34 -4.09
N GLU A 237 -17.92 0.64 -4.60
CA GLU A 237 -18.86 -0.37 -5.11
C GLU A 237 -18.24 -1.16 -6.29
N ALA A 238 -17.56 -0.48 -7.22
CA ALA A 238 -16.84 -1.14 -8.31
C ALA A 238 -15.73 -2.07 -7.80
N TYR A 239 -15.01 -1.69 -6.74
CA TYR A 239 -14.00 -2.54 -6.11
C TYR A 239 -14.62 -3.79 -5.48
N LEU A 240 -15.72 -3.64 -4.74
CA LEU A 240 -16.43 -4.72 -4.09
C LEU A 240 -17.02 -5.71 -5.12
N LEU A 241 -17.57 -5.21 -6.23
CA LEU A 241 -18.00 -6.02 -7.36
C LEU A 241 -16.83 -6.80 -8.00
N MET A 242 -15.68 -6.15 -8.19
CA MET A 242 -14.50 -6.81 -8.74
C MET A 242 -14.02 -7.95 -7.82
N GLU A 243 -13.96 -7.73 -6.50
CA GLU A 243 -13.53 -8.75 -5.54
C GLU A 243 -14.54 -9.90 -5.42
N SER A 244 -15.84 -9.62 -5.44
CA SER A 244 -16.87 -10.66 -5.46
C SER A 244 -16.78 -11.53 -6.73
N ALA A 245 -16.57 -10.92 -7.90
CA ALA A 245 -16.39 -11.61 -9.18
C ALA A 245 -15.14 -12.52 -9.17
N LYS A 246 -14.00 -12.01 -8.68
CA LYS A 246 -12.76 -12.82 -8.53
C LYS A 246 -12.98 -14.05 -7.67
N ARG A 247 -13.78 -13.95 -6.61
CA ARG A 247 -14.06 -15.08 -5.72
C ARG A 247 -15.00 -16.09 -6.36
N THR A 248 -16.05 -15.62 -7.03
CA THR A 248 -16.98 -16.48 -7.77
C THR A 248 -16.26 -17.26 -8.88
N ALA A 249 -15.33 -16.61 -9.60
CA ALA A 249 -14.50 -17.28 -10.61
C ALA A 249 -13.56 -18.36 -10.04
N LYS A 250 -13.10 -18.22 -8.80
CA LYS A 250 -12.19 -19.18 -8.12
C LYS A 250 -12.90 -20.33 -7.41
N ARG A 251 -14.22 -20.23 -7.15
CA ARG A 251 -15.02 -21.29 -6.51
C ARG A 251 -14.92 -22.66 -7.21
N PRO A 252 -15.12 -22.78 -8.54
CA PRO A 252 -15.05 -24.08 -9.20
C PRO A 252 -13.66 -24.73 -9.10
N HIS A 253 -12.59 -23.94 -9.20
CA HIS A 253 -11.22 -24.43 -9.07
C HIS A 253 -10.94 -24.99 -7.66
N LYS A 254 -11.25 -24.22 -6.61
CA LYS A 254 -11.03 -24.66 -5.22
C LYS A 254 -11.89 -25.87 -4.85
N MET A 255 -13.11 -25.96 -5.38
CA MET A 255 -13.98 -27.11 -5.19
C MET A 255 -13.38 -28.36 -5.84
N LYS A 256 -12.85 -28.23 -7.07
CA LYS A 256 -12.13 -29.30 -7.77
C LYS A 256 -10.88 -29.73 -7.02
N GLU A 257 -10.04 -28.81 -6.55
CA GLU A 257 -8.83 -29.15 -5.77
C GLU A 257 -9.15 -29.88 -4.46
N ARG A 258 -10.21 -29.45 -3.75
CA ARG A 258 -10.65 -30.16 -2.53
C ARG A 258 -11.19 -31.54 -2.85
N HIS A 259 -11.95 -31.67 -3.95
CA HIS A 259 -12.45 -32.95 -4.43
C HIS A 259 -11.28 -33.89 -4.80
N ASP A 260 -10.30 -33.39 -5.55
CA ASP A 260 -9.10 -34.11 -5.94
C ASP A 260 -8.25 -34.49 -4.72
N HIS A 261 -8.12 -33.61 -3.72
CA HIS A 261 -7.42 -33.89 -2.47
C HIS A 261 -8.13 -34.98 -1.65
N VAL A 262 -9.46 -34.92 -1.52
CA VAL A 262 -10.26 -35.95 -0.84
C VAL A 262 -10.19 -37.28 -1.58
N ASN A 263 -10.26 -37.26 -2.91
CA ASN A 263 -10.14 -38.46 -3.73
C ASN A 263 -8.74 -39.08 -3.57
N ARG A 264 -7.68 -38.28 -3.65
CA ARG A 264 -6.30 -38.73 -3.44
C ARG A 264 -6.07 -39.26 -2.02
N TRP A 265 -6.64 -38.61 -1.00
CA TRP A 265 -6.62 -39.12 0.38
C TRP A 265 -7.34 -40.47 0.48
N SER A 266 -8.51 -40.59 -0.16
CA SER A 266 -9.31 -41.81 -0.16
C SER A 266 -8.62 -42.96 -0.88
N GLU A 267 -7.90 -42.73 -2.00
CA GLU A 267 -7.13 -43.76 -2.71
C GLU A 267 -5.97 -44.31 -1.89
N VAL A 268 -5.30 -43.44 -1.13
CA VAL A 268 -4.18 -43.82 -0.25
C VAL A 268 -4.68 -44.58 0.98
N HIS A 269 -5.86 -44.24 1.51
CA HIS A 269 -6.35 -44.77 2.79
C HIS A 269 -7.35 -45.92 2.65
N THR A 270 -8.03 -46.08 1.51
CA THR A 270 -8.85 -47.28 1.24
C THR A 270 -8.00 -48.53 1.00
N LYS A 271 -6.76 -48.40 0.54
CA LYS A 271 -5.79 -49.51 0.49
C LYS A 271 -5.26 -49.96 1.86
N LYS A 272 -5.43 -49.14 2.92
CA LYS A 272 -4.97 -49.45 4.29
C LYS A 272 -6.08 -49.95 5.24
N ILE A 273 -7.35 -49.95 4.83
CA ILE A 273 -8.48 -50.35 5.69
C ILE A 273 -8.85 -51.85 5.56
N PHE A 274 -8.15 -52.63 4.73
CA PHE A 274 -8.26 -54.09 4.79
C PHE A 274 -7.29 -54.64 5.84
N CYS A 275 -7.72 -54.61 7.11
CA CYS A 275 -7.06 -55.33 8.19
C CYS A 275 -7.16 -56.84 7.89
N VAL A 276 -6.02 -57.46 7.58
CA VAL A 276 -5.94 -58.88 7.15
C VAL A 276 -6.33 -59.84 8.30
N ASP A 277 -6.28 -59.37 9.55
CA ASP A 277 -6.48 -60.18 10.76
C ASP A 277 -7.85 -59.99 11.45
N CYS A 278 -8.82 -59.34 10.81
CA CYS A 278 -10.15 -59.16 11.42
C CYS A 278 -11.06 -60.40 11.19
N PRO A 279 -11.66 -61.00 12.25
CA PRO A 279 -12.54 -62.17 12.16
C PRO A 279 -13.71 -61.95 11.17
N LYS A 280 -14.11 -63.00 10.44
CA LYS A 280 -15.10 -62.91 9.35
C LYS A 280 -16.46 -62.29 9.75
N SER A 281 -16.82 -62.26 11.04
CA SER A 281 -18.10 -61.75 11.54
C SER A 281 -18.22 -60.22 11.51
N THR A 282 -17.12 -59.47 11.57
CA THR A 282 -17.13 -58.00 11.55
C THR A 282 -17.04 -57.38 10.14
N ARG A 283 -16.78 -58.18 9.09
CA ARG A 283 -16.69 -57.70 7.70
C ARG A 283 -18.03 -57.23 7.11
N ARG A 284 -19.17 -57.75 7.58
CA ARG A 284 -20.50 -57.37 7.04
C ARG A 284 -20.91 -55.93 7.40
N PHE A 285 -20.61 -55.47 8.60
CA PHE A 285 -21.06 -54.16 9.08
C PHE A 285 -20.40 -52.97 8.36
N ALA A 286 -19.12 -53.10 7.97
CA ALA A 286 -18.39 -52.00 7.32
C ALA A 286 -18.86 -51.72 5.88
N VAL A 287 -19.25 -52.76 5.13
CA VAL A 287 -19.69 -52.62 3.73
C VAL A 287 -21.09 -52.01 3.64
N GLU A 288 -21.95 -52.29 4.62
CA GLU A 288 -23.34 -51.83 4.64
C GLU A 288 -23.45 -50.35 5.07
N GLY A 289 -22.59 -49.89 5.99
CA GLY A 289 -22.48 -48.47 6.37
C GLY A 289 -22.00 -47.57 5.22
N LEU A 290 -21.01 -48.03 4.44
CA LEU A 290 -20.48 -47.29 3.28
C LEU A 290 -21.49 -47.21 2.12
N ARG A 291 -22.33 -48.23 1.91
CA ARG A 291 -23.39 -48.21 0.89
C ARG A 291 -24.54 -47.26 1.26
N ARG A 292 -24.90 -47.16 2.55
CA ARG A 292 -25.91 -46.20 3.03
C ARG A 292 -25.45 -44.74 2.88
N HIS A 293 -24.16 -44.47 3.11
CA HIS A 293 -23.62 -43.11 2.99
C HIS A 293 -23.50 -42.62 1.52
N LYS A 294 -23.34 -43.54 0.55
CA LYS A 294 -23.33 -43.22 -0.89
C LYS A 294 -24.73 -43.04 -1.51
N ARG A 295 -25.80 -43.56 -0.90
CA ARG A 295 -27.18 -43.41 -1.40
C ARG A 295 -27.92 -42.18 -0.84
N ALA A 296 -27.33 -41.50 0.15
CA ALA A 296 -27.90 -40.33 0.82
C ALA A 296 -27.25 -39.00 0.38
N LYS A 297 -26.52 -38.98 -0.74
CA LYS A 297 -25.95 -37.78 -1.36
C LYS A 297 -26.32 -37.73 -2.83
#